data_AF-A0AA36E370-F1
#
_entry.id   AF-A0AA36E370-F1
#
_cell.length_a   1.000
_cell.length_b   1.000
_cell.length_c   1.000
_cell.angle_alpha   90.00
_cell.angle_beta   90.00
_cell.angle_gamma   90.00
#
_symmetry.space_group_name_H-M   'P 1'
#
loop_
_entity.id
_entity.type
_entity.pdbx_description
1 polymer ?
#
loop_
_entity_poly.entity_id
_entity_poly.type
_entity_poly.pdbx_seq_one_letter_code
_entity_poly.pdbx_strand_id
1 'polypeptide(L)'
;MEAAISTTTRYEKGSTPTKLEGKFTAMVVCWLLGIGCAFSWNSMLTIEDYYVHLFPKYHSMRVLTLVYQPFALGTLAILTYHEANINTRKRNLFGYILFFFSTLVVLLLDLATSGKGGMGSFICVCVISAAFGLADAYVQGGMVGDLSFMLPEFIQSFLAGLSASGALTSTLRLFTKGVFDNSQNGLRKGALLFFTLCTIFELLCVLLYAFVFPKLPIVKYYRSKAASEGSKTVSADLVAGGIYSHSGEIESTSKKLERLSNKELLLENTDYAIDMLLIYLLTLSIFPGFLSEDTGSHSLGSW
;
A
#
# COMPACT_ATOMS: atom_id res chain seq x y z
N MET A 1 23.40 -6.98 62.16
CA MET A 1 24.59 -6.92 61.28
C MET A 1 24.73 -8.28 60.62
N GLU A 2 23.94 -8.55 59.57
CA GLU A 2 24.22 -8.16 58.18
C GLU A 2 25.56 -8.70 57.68
N ALA A 3 25.52 -9.73 56.83
CA ALA A 3 25.92 -9.57 55.44
C ALA A 3 25.49 -10.81 54.65
N ALA A 4 24.45 -10.63 53.83
CA ALA A 4 24.11 -11.51 52.73
C ALA A 4 25.19 -11.38 51.64
N ILE A 5 25.66 -12.50 51.09
CA ILE A 5 26.39 -12.51 49.82
C ILE A 5 25.56 -13.30 48.82
N SER A 6 24.93 -12.50 47.96
CA SER A 6 24.16 -12.84 46.79
C SER A 6 25.07 -13.23 45.62
N THR A 7 24.48 -14.03 44.71
CA THR A 7 24.74 -14.08 43.26
C THR A 7 26.06 -14.64 42.75
N THR A 8 25.98 -15.79 42.08
CA THR A 8 26.15 -15.80 40.61
C THR A 8 25.39 -16.99 40.01
N THR A 9 24.11 -16.79 39.66
CA THR A 9 23.42 -17.65 38.70
C THR A 9 24.09 -17.45 37.35
N ARG A 10 24.77 -18.50 36.90
CA ARG A 10 25.32 -18.66 35.56
C ARG A 10 24.15 -18.51 34.58
N TYR A 11 23.99 -17.33 33.97
CA TYR A 11 23.15 -17.17 32.80
C TYR A 11 23.70 -18.09 31.72
N GLU A 12 23.04 -19.23 31.53
CA GLU A 12 23.21 -20.04 30.34
C GLU A 12 22.99 -19.13 29.14
N LYS A 13 24.05 -19.00 28.35
CA LYS A 13 24.08 -18.37 27.04
C LYS A 13 23.27 -19.26 26.10
N GLY A 14 21.95 -19.24 26.26
CA GLY A 14 20.99 -20.00 25.47
C GLY A 14 20.95 -19.44 24.05
N SER A 15 21.58 -20.19 23.14
CA SER A 15 21.24 -20.32 21.71
C SER A 15 20.77 -19.05 21.00
N THR A 16 21.66 -18.45 20.20
CA THR A 16 21.26 -17.63 19.05
C THR A 16 20.22 -18.40 18.25
N PRO A 17 18.96 -17.95 18.22
CA PRO A 17 17.89 -18.78 17.71
C PRO A 17 18.00 -18.86 16.19
N THR A 18 17.63 -20.01 15.65
CA THR A 18 17.37 -20.42 14.27
C THR A 18 16.33 -19.52 13.53
N LYS A 19 16.18 -18.25 13.92
CA LYS A 19 15.02 -17.35 13.70
C LYS A 19 15.08 -16.47 12.44
N LEU A 20 16.09 -16.63 11.58
CA LEU A 20 16.29 -15.78 10.39
C LEU A 20 15.85 -16.43 9.07
N GLU A 21 15.38 -17.68 9.09
CA GLU A 21 14.92 -18.36 7.87
C GLU A 21 13.75 -17.60 7.22
N GLY A 22 13.95 -17.23 5.96
CA GLY A 22 12.97 -16.48 5.18
C GLY A 22 12.96 -14.97 5.41
N LYS A 23 13.90 -14.37 6.18
CA LYS A 23 13.98 -12.91 6.33
C LYS A 23 14.13 -12.22 4.97
N PHE A 24 15.06 -12.66 4.13
CA PHE A 24 15.28 -12.08 2.81
C PHE A 24 14.04 -12.22 1.92
N THR A 25 13.42 -13.41 1.90
CA THR A 25 12.18 -13.64 1.15
C THR A 25 11.06 -12.73 1.65
N ALA A 26 10.91 -12.54 2.96
CA ALA A 26 9.92 -11.63 3.52
C ALA A 26 10.18 -10.18 3.08
N MET A 27 11.43 -9.72 3.08
CA MET A 27 11.78 -8.37 2.59
C MET A 27 11.41 -8.19 1.12
N VAL A 28 11.77 -9.15 0.25
CA VAL A 28 11.42 -9.12 -1.18
C VAL A 28 9.91 -9.10 -1.38
N VAL A 29 9.16 -9.92 -0.64
CA VAL A 29 7.70 -9.93 -0.70
C VAL A 29 7.13 -8.59 -0.23
N CYS A 30 7.60 -8.03 0.88
CA CYS A 30 7.20 -6.70 1.34
C CYS A 30 7.47 -5.62 0.29
N TRP A 31 8.62 -5.67 -0.39
CA TRP A 31 8.98 -4.73 -1.44
C TRP A 31 8.03 -4.82 -2.64
N LEU A 32 7.74 -6.04 -3.13
CA LEU A 32 6.78 -6.25 -4.21
C LEU A 32 5.36 -5.80 -3.83
N LEU A 33 4.92 -6.12 -2.60
CA LEU A 33 3.64 -5.67 -2.07
C LEU A 33 3.56 -4.13 -1.95
N GLY A 34 4.68 -3.48 -1.61
CA GLY A 34 4.81 -2.04 -1.59
C GLY A 34 4.70 -1.41 -2.97
N ILE A 35 5.33 -2.00 -3.99
CA ILE A 35 5.19 -1.56 -5.39
C ILE A 35 3.71 -1.57 -5.78
N GLY A 36 3.02 -2.71 -5.56
CA GLY A 36 1.61 -2.86 -5.92
C GLY A 36 0.70 -1.83 -5.27
N CYS A 37 0.94 -1.50 -3.99
CA CYS A 37 0.16 -0.49 -3.28
C CYS A 37 0.09 0.88 -4.01
N ALA A 38 1.17 1.27 -4.70
CA ALA A 38 1.25 2.54 -5.40
C ALA A 38 1.21 2.42 -6.94
N PHE A 39 1.42 1.23 -7.50
CA PHE A 39 1.65 1.05 -8.95
C PHE A 39 0.44 1.41 -9.79
N SER A 40 -0.75 1.00 -9.35
CA SER A 40 -2.01 1.32 -10.02
C SER A 40 -2.26 2.84 -10.10
N TRP A 41 -2.16 3.54 -8.95
CA TRP A 41 -2.39 4.99 -8.88
C TRP A 41 -1.31 5.77 -9.63
N ASN A 42 -0.03 5.45 -9.41
CA ASN A 42 1.08 6.11 -10.10
C ASN A 42 0.99 5.93 -11.61
N SER A 43 0.57 4.75 -12.08
CA SER A 43 0.40 4.49 -13.51
C SER A 43 -0.71 5.34 -14.09
N MET A 44 -1.86 5.45 -13.40
CA MET A 44 -2.96 6.30 -13.83
C MET A 44 -2.53 7.76 -13.94
N LEU A 45 -1.73 8.25 -13.00
CA LEU A 45 -1.23 9.63 -13.06
C LEU A 45 -0.17 9.83 -14.15
N THR A 46 0.69 8.84 -14.38
CA THR A 46 1.82 8.95 -15.32
C THR A 46 1.38 9.02 -16.78
N ILE A 47 0.24 8.41 -17.13
CA ILE A 47 -0.36 8.42 -18.47
C ILE A 47 -1.39 9.55 -18.63
N GLU A 48 -1.19 10.68 -17.95
CA GLU A 48 -2.10 11.82 -17.98
C GLU A 48 -2.45 12.32 -19.38
N ASP A 49 -1.50 12.27 -20.30
CA ASP A 49 -1.66 12.67 -21.70
C ASP A 49 -2.75 11.84 -22.40
N TYR A 50 -2.87 10.56 -22.03
CA TYR A 50 -3.93 9.70 -22.53
C TYR A 50 -5.30 10.19 -22.06
N TYR A 51 -5.43 10.53 -20.78
CA TYR A 51 -6.68 11.02 -20.21
C TYR A 51 -7.05 12.42 -20.70
N VAL A 52 -6.07 13.31 -20.87
CA VAL A 52 -6.28 14.65 -21.46
C VAL A 52 -6.74 14.52 -22.92
N HIS A 53 -6.15 13.61 -23.69
CA HIS A 53 -6.59 13.33 -25.06
C HIS A 53 -8.01 12.75 -25.10
N LEU A 54 -8.35 11.88 -24.15
CA LEU A 54 -9.67 11.23 -24.07
C LEU A 54 -10.78 12.20 -23.58
N PHE A 55 -10.42 13.14 -22.70
CA PHE A 55 -11.34 14.00 -21.98
C PHE A 55 -10.91 15.49 -22.04
N PRO A 56 -10.79 16.10 -23.23
CA PRO A 56 -10.21 17.44 -23.38
C PRO A 56 -11.04 18.56 -22.73
N LYS A 57 -12.32 18.31 -22.43
CA LYS A 57 -13.21 19.26 -21.75
C LYS A 57 -13.14 19.19 -20.23
N TYR A 58 -12.43 18.20 -19.67
CA TYR A 58 -12.36 17.94 -18.25
C TYR A 58 -10.92 18.08 -17.75
N HIS A 59 -10.75 18.74 -16.61
CA HIS A 59 -9.48 18.81 -15.87
C HIS A 59 -9.18 17.46 -15.20
N SER A 60 -8.97 16.43 -16.02
CA SER A 60 -9.01 15.01 -15.61
C SER A 60 -8.10 14.73 -14.43
N MET A 61 -6.86 15.23 -14.46
CA MET A 61 -5.89 14.98 -13.40
C MET A 61 -6.30 15.61 -12.06
N ARG A 62 -6.81 16.84 -12.07
CA ARG A 62 -7.33 17.51 -10.87
C ARG A 62 -8.53 16.75 -10.31
N VAL A 63 -9.47 16.39 -11.17
CA VAL A 63 -10.70 15.69 -10.75
C VAL A 63 -10.38 14.31 -10.19
N LEU A 64 -9.53 13.52 -10.85
CA LEU A 64 -9.18 12.18 -10.40
C LEU A 64 -8.51 12.20 -9.03
N THR A 65 -7.58 13.12 -8.78
CA THR A 65 -6.94 13.29 -7.46
C THR A 65 -7.91 13.79 -6.40
N LEU A 66 -8.77 14.76 -6.73
CA LEU A 66 -9.80 15.25 -5.81
C LEU A 66 -10.84 14.17 -5.45
N VAL A 67 -11.04 13.17 -6.31
CA VAL A 67 -11.86 12.00 -6.00
C VAL A 67 -11.09 10.95 -5.21
N TYR A 68 -9.83 10.67 -5.55
CA TYR A 68 -9.00 9.70 -4.85
C TYR A 68 -8.80 10.06 -3.37
N GLN A 69 -8.39 11.31 -3.11
CA GLN A 69 -7.86 11.72 -1.81
C GLN A 69 -8.88 11.64 -0.65
N PRO A 70 -10.13 12.10 -0.79
CA PRO A 70 -11.11 12.00 0.28
C PRO A 70 -11.47 10.55 0.63
N PHE A 71 -11.53 9.67 -0.39
CA PHE A 71 -11.79 8.25 -0.17
C PHE A 71 -10.61 7.57 0.51
N ALA A 72 -9.37 7.91 0.14
CA ALA A 72 -8.18 7.41 0.82
C ALA A 72 -8.12 7.87 2.28
N LEU A 73 -8.17 9.19 2.54
CA LEU A 73 -8.06 9.73 3.90
C LEU A 73 -9.25 9.36 4.79
N GLY A 74 -10.47 9.47 4.27
CA GLY A 74 -11.68 9.13 5.02
C GLY A 74 -11.70 7.66 5.42
N THR A 75 -11.36 6.78 4.49
CA THR A 75 -11.30 5.33 4.77
C THR A 75 -10.17 5.01 5.74
N LEU A 76 -8.99 5.61 5.57
CA LEU A 76 -7.87 5.42 6.49
C LEU A 76 -8.25 5.87 7.91
N ALA A 77 -8.89 7.04 8.06
CA ALA A 77 -9.33 7.53 9.36
C ALA A 77 -10.35 6.58 10.03
N ILE A 78 -11.33 6.07 9.26
CA ILE A 78 -12.32 5.12 9.77
C ILE A 78 -11.64 3.81 10.20
N LEU A 79 -10.73 3.29 9.38
CA LEU A 79 -10.02 2.04 9.66
C LEU A 79 -9.06 2.17 10.84
N THR A 80 -8.39 3.32 11.00
CA THR A 80 -7.53 3.62 12.16
C THR A 80 -8.35 3.77 13.44
N TYR A 81 -9.56 4.35 13.36
CA TYR A 81 -10.46 4.42 14.51
C TYR A 81 -10.95 3.04 14.98
N HIS A 82 -11.25 2.14 14.03
CA HIS A 82 -11.75 0.79 14.33
C HIS A 82 -10.66 -0.30 14.33
N GLU A 83 -9.39 0.09 14.25
CA GLU A 83 -8.24 -0.77 13.98
C GLU A 83 -8.19 -2.01 14.88
N ALA A 84 -8.38 -1.82 16.19
CA ALA A 84 -8.30 -2.89 17.19
C ALA A 84 -9.28 -4.06 16.96
N ASN A 85 -10.34 -3.85 16.18
CA ASN A 85 -11.39 -4.84 15.92
C ASN A 85 -11.35 -5.43 14.51
N ILE A 86 -10.56 -4.88 13.61
CA ILE A 86 -10.53 -5.30 12.20
C ILE A 86 -9.33 -6.23 11.97
N ASN A 87 -9.59 -7.36 11.33
CA ASN A 87 -8.54 -8.31 10.99
C ASN A 87 -7.69 -7.79 9.81
N THR A 88 -6.38 -7.74 9.98
CA THR A 88 -5.44 -7.17 9.00
C THR A 88 -5.40 -7.96 7.70
N ARG A 89 -5.48 -9.30 7.75
CA ARG A 89 -5.59 -10.15 6.57
C ARG A 89 -6.76 -9.76 5.67
N LYS A 90 -7.95 -9.63 6.26
CA LYS A 90 -9.17 -9.29 5.51
C LYS A 90 -9.03 -7.91 4.87
N ARG A 91 -8.48 -6.96 5.63
CA ARG A 91 -8.23 -5.58 5.18
C ARG A 91 -7.28 -5.55 3.96
N ASN A 92 -6.11 -6.16 4.08
CA ASN A 92 -5.09 -6.15 3.03
C ASN A 92 -5.53 -6.96 1.79
N LEU A 93 -6.14 -8.13 1.98
CA LEU A 93 -6.61 -8.94 0.87
C LEU A 93 -7.75 -8.26 0.12
N PHE A 94 -8.69 -7.61 0.82
CA PHE A 94 -9.73 -6.80 0.20
C PHE A 94 -9.12 -5.67 -0.64
N GLY A 95 -8.15 -4.94 -0.09
CA GLY A 95 -7.47 -3.85 -0.79
C GLY A 95 -6.77 -4.30 -2.07
N TYR A 96 -5.93 -5.34 -2.02
CA TYR A 96 -5.26 -5.86 -3.23
C TYR A 96 -6.22 -6.44 -4.26
N ILE A 97 -7.29 -7.12 -3.83
CA ILE A 97 -8.34 -7.59 -4.74
C ILE A 97 -9.05 -6.39 -5.41
N LEU A 98 -9.31 -5.33 -4.64
CA LEU A 98 -9.92 -4.11 -5.17
C LEU A 98 -9.00 -3.41 -6.17
N PHE A 99 -7.68 -3.34 -5.93
CA PHE A 99 -6.71 -2.85 -6.93
C PHE A 99 -6.74 -3.69 -8.21
N PHE A 100 -6.71 -5.02 -8.10
CA PHE A 100 -6.77 -5.92 -9.24
C PHE A 100 -8.04 -5.72 -10.08
N PHE A 101 -9.22 -5.72 -9.46
CA PHE A 101 -10.46 -5.52 -10.20
C PHE A 101 -10.57 -4.09 -10.75
N SER A 102 -10.11 -3.08 -10.01
CA SER A 102 -10.15 -1.69 -10.48
C SER A 102 -9.29 -1.51 -11.72
N THR A 103 -8.05 -2.01 -11.74
CA THR A 103 -7.18 -1.96 -12.94
C THR A 103 -7.75 -2.76 -14.10
N LEU A 104 -8.32 -3.94 -13.82
CA LEU A 104 -8.99 -4.75 -14.84
C LEU A 104 -10.19 -4.00 -15.46
N VAL A 105 -10.98 -3.30 -14.64
CA VAL A 105 -12.11 -2.50 -15.14
C VAL A 105 -11.61 -1.32 -15.97
N VAL A 106 -10.49 -0.65 -15.63
CA VAL A 106 -9.90 0.37 -16.51
C VAL A 106 -9.54 -0.22 -17.88
N LEU A 107 -8.86 -1.37 -17.88
CA LEU A 107 -8.47 -2.06 -19.10
C LEU A 107 -9.69 -2.43 -19.95
N LEU A 108 -10.72 -3.02 -19.34
CA LEU A 108 -11.96 -3.40 -20.01
C LEU A 108 -12.74 -2.18 -20.51
N LEU A 109 -12.76 -1.08 -19.74
CA LEU A 109 -13.38 0.17 -20.16
C LEU A 109 -12.71 0.72 -21.42
N ASP A 110 -11.38 0.73 -21.47
CA ASP A 110 -10.65 1.17 -22.67
C ASP A 110 -10.96 0.30 -23.88
N LEU A 111 -10.96 -1.03 -23.69
CA LEU A 111 -11.26 -1.98 -24.76
C LEU A 111 -12.71 -1.83 -25.26
N ALA A 112 -13.69 -1.77 -24.35
CA ALA A 112 -15.11 -1.66 -24.67
C ALA A 112 -15.46 -0.33 -25.36
N THR A 113 -14.83 0.77 -24.94
CA THR A 113 -15.03 2.09 -25.55
C THR A 113 -14.17 2.30 -26.79
N SER A 114 -13.26 1.37 -27.10
CA SER A 114 -12.24 1.54 -28.13
C SER A 114 -11.39 2.81 -27.94
N GLY A 115 -11.16 3.21 -26.69
CA GLY A 115 -10.50 4.48 -26.35
C GLY A 115 -11.28 5.71 -26.83
N LYS A 116 -12.61 5.60 -26.95
CA LYS A 116 -13.49 6.74 -27.21
C LYS A 116 -13.86 7.37 -25.88
N GLY A 117 -13.58 8.66 -25.76
CA GLY A 117 -13.95 9.45 -24.61
C GLY A 117 -15.46 9.64 -24.52
N GLY A 118 -15.87 10.43 -23.53
CA GLY A 118 -17.27 10.73 -23.30
C GLY A 118 -17.58 10.84 -21.82
N MET A 119 -18.74 11.41 -21.51
CA MET A 119 -19.16 11.65 -20.12
C MET A 119 -19.29 10.35 -19.33
N GLY A 120 -19.85 9.29 -19.92
CA GLY A 120 -19.99 7.99 -19.26
C GLY A 120 -18.63 7.38 -18.90
N SER A 121 -17.69 7.33 -19.87
CA SER A 121 -16.33 6.83 -19.64
C SER A 121 -15.60 7.65 -18.57
N PHE A 122 -15.75 8.98 -18.58
CA PHE A 122 -15.14 9.85 -17.58
C PHE A 122 -15.67 9.56 -16.17
N ILE A 123 -16.99 9.44 -16.00
CA ILE A 123 -17.60 9.07 -14.72
C ILE A 123 -17.08 7.71 -14.24
N CYS A 124 -16.97 6.73 -15.14
CA CYS A 124 -16.40 5.43 -14.79
C CYS A 124 -14.95 5.54 -14.30
N VAL A 125 -14.10 6.33 -14.96
CA VAL A 125 -12.71 6.56 -14.51
C VAL A 125 -12.69 7.26 -13.14
N CYS A 126 -13.58 8.21 -12.87
CA CYS A 126 -13.70 8.81 -11.54
C CYS A 126 -14.09 7.80 -10.45
N VAL A 127 -15.05 6.91 -10.74
CA VAL A 127 -15.43 5.83 -9.80
C VAL A 127 -14.25 4.89 -9.54
N ILE A 128 -13.46 4.58 -10.57
CA ILE A 128 -12.26 3.77 -10.40
C ILE A 128 -11.20 4.51 -9.57
N SER A 129 -11.05 5.82 -9.75
CA SER A 129 -10.18 6.64 -8.90
C SER A 129 -10.57 6.56 -7.42
N ALA A 130 -11.87 6.63 -7.11
CA ALA A 130 -12.37 6.44 -5.76
C ALA A 130 -12.06 5.02 -5.23
N ALA A 131 -12.19 4.00 -6.08
CA ALA A 131 -11.87 2.62 -5.74
C ALA A 131 -10.36 2.42 -5.46
N PHE A 132 -9.48 3.11 -6.19
CA PHE A 132 -8.05 3.14 -5.88
C PHE A 132 -7.77 3.80 -4.53
N GLY A 133 -8.42 4.93 -4.22
CA GLY A 133 -8.28 5.58 -2.91
C GLY A 133 -8.72 4.67 -1.76
N LEU A 134 -9.84 3.96 -1.94
CA LEU A 134 -10.27 2.92 -1.01
C LEU A 134 -9.20 1.83 -0.88
N ALA A 135 -8.80 1.21 -1.98
CA ALA A 135 -7.84 0.11 -2.00
C ALA A 135 -6.52 0.49 -1.30
N ASP A 136 -6.01 1.69 -1.57
CA ASP A 136 -4.79 2.23 -0.95
C ASP A 136 -4.94 2.35 0.56
N ALA A 137 -6.03 2.95 1.06
CA ALA A 137 -6.28 3.04 2.49
C ALA A 137 -6.37 1.67 3.19
N TYR A 138 -6.96 0.68 2.52
CA TYR A 138 -7.01 -0.69 3.00
C TYR A 138 -5.61 -1.32 3.08
N VAL A 139 -4.85 -1.28 1.99
CA VAL A 139 -3.52 -1.91 1.89
C VAL A 139 -2.47 -1.16 2.69
N GLN A 140 -2.28 0.13 2.44
CA GLN A 140 -1.17 0.91 3.01
C GLN A 140 -1.25 0.91 4.54
N GLY A 141 -2.39 1.30 5.11
CA GLY A 141 -2.53 1.33 6.56
C GLY A 141 -2.60 -0.07 7.20
N GLY A 142 -3.04 -1.10 6.46
CA GLY A 142 -3.08 -2.46 6.98
C GLY A 142 -1.70 -3.13 6.97
N MET A 143 -0.94 -2.98 5.90
CA MET A 143 0.45 -3.43 5.80
C MET A 143 1.35 -2.71 6.79
N VAL A 144 1.27 -1.38 6.89
CA VAL A 144 2.06 -0.60 7.87
C VAL A 144 1.75 -1.07 9.31
N GLY A 145 0.47 -1.26 9.63
CA GLY A 145 0.04 -1.80 10.92
C GLY A 145 0.59 -3.20 11.21
N ASP A 146 0.46 -4.15 10.26
CA ASP A 146 0.96 -5.53 10.44
C ASP A 146 2.49 -5.58 10.60
N LEU A 147 3.20 -4.86 9.74
CA LEU A 147 4.66 -4.85 9.72
C LEU A 147 5.28 -4.15 10.94
N SER A 148 4.54 -3.25 11.60
CA SER A 148 4.99 -2.58 12.84
C SER A 148 5.27 -3.55 14.00
N PHE A 149 4.64 -4.73 13.99
CA PHE A 149 4.89 -5.79 14.99
C PHE A 149 6.11 -6.67 14.66
N MET A 150 6.76 -6.45 13.52
CA MET A 150 7.84 -7.27 12.99
C MET A 150 9.19 -6.55 13.06
N LEU A 151 10.13 -6.98 12.21
CA LEU A 151 11.42 -6.32 12.05
C LEU A 151 11.27 -4.99 11.27
N PRO A 152 11.98 -3.91 11.65
CA PRO A 152 11.90 -2.62 10.98
C PRO A 152 12.31 -2.70 9.50
N GLU A 153 13.15 -3.65 9.12
CA GLU A 153 13.54 -3.86 7.73
C GLU A 153 12.36 -4.25 6.84
N PHE A 154 11.29 -4.84 7.39
CA PHE A 154 10.12 -5.21 6.60
C PHE A 154 9.29 -4.00 6.21
N ILE A 155 9.00 -3.11 7.16
CA ILE A 155 8.29 -1.86 6.87
C ILE A 155 9.14 -0.95 5.98
N GLN A 156 10.46 -0.87 6.21
CA GLN A 156 11.37 -0.14 5.32
C GLN A 156 11.33 -0.69 3.89
N SER A 157 11.35 -2.02 3.74
CA SER A 157 11.28 -2.67 2.42
C SER A 157 9.94 -2.40 1.73
N PHE A 158 8.83 -2.42 2.47
CA PHE A 158 7.51 -2.06 1.95
C PHE A 158 7.45 -0.60 1.47
N LEU A 159 7.90 0.35 2.31
CA LEU A 159 7.94 1.77 1.96
C LEU A 159 8.90 2.04 0.78
N ALA A 160 10.04 1.35 0.72
CA ALA A 160 10.94 1.41 -0.42
C ALA A 160 10.28 0.90 -1.72
N GLY A 161 9.38 -0.09 -1.61
CA GLY A 161 8.54 -0.56 -2.72
C GLY A 161 7.59 0.52 -3.22
N LEU A 162 6.92 1.26 -2.32
CA LEU A 162 6.06 2.39 -2.69
C LEU A 162 6.84 3.43 -3.50
N SER A 163 8.04 3.80 -3.05
CA SER A 163 8.90 4.75 -3.77
C SER A 163 9.39 4.19 -5.11
N ALA A 164 9.78 2.91 -5.15
CA ALA A 164 10.24 2.24 -6.36
C ALA A 164 9.15 2.19 -7.45
N SER A 165 7.88 2.14 -7.04
CA SER A 165 6.73 2.21 -7.97
C SER A 165 6.76 3.45 -8.85
N GLY A 166 7.06 4.64 -8.30
CA GLY A 166 7.15 5.88 -9.09
C GLY A 166 8.30 5.88 -10.09
N ALA A 167 9.45 5.30 -9.72
CA ALA A 167 10.58 5.12 -10.64
C ALA A 167 10.24 4.11 -11.75
N LEU A 168 9.54 3.02 -11.41
CA LEU A 168 9.08 2.02 -12.34
C LEU A 168 8.09 2.61 -13.36
N THR A 169 7.09 3.35 -12.91
CA THR A 169 6.11 3.99 -13.83
C THR A 169 6.77 5.02 -14.72
N SER A 170 7.70 5.82 -14.19
CA SER A 170 8.47 6.80 -14.98
C SER A 170 9.34 6.12 -16.04
N THR A 171 10.02 5.02 -15.69
CA THR A 171 10.81 4.22 -16.64
C THR A 171 9.93 3.61 -17.72
N LEU A 172 8.80 3.03 -17.32
CA LEU A 172 7.82 2.47 -18.25
C LEU A 172 7.26 3.55 -19.17
N ARG A 173 7.09 4.78 -18.68
CA ARG A 173 6.62 5.92 -19.47
C ARG A 173 7.60 6.29 -20.57
N LEU A 174 8.88 6.45 -20.22
CA LEU A 174 9.95 6.71 -21.19
C LEU A 174 10.02 5.60 -22.25
N PHE A 175 9.90 4.34 -21.83
CA PHE A 175 9.85 3.21 -22.74
C PHE A 175 8.65 3.29 -23.68
N THR A 176 7.44 3.55 -23.15
CA THR A 176 6.24 3.65 -24.00
C THR A 176 6.29 4.80 -24.98
N LYS A 177 6.79 5.98 -24.59
CA LYS A 177 7.02 7.09 -25.52
C LYS A 177 8.01 6.68 -26.60
N GLY A 178 9.20 6.21 -26.22
CA GLY A 178 10.22 5.78 -27.18
C GLY A 178 9.76 4.71 -28.18
N VAL A 179 8.91 3.76 -27.74
CA VAL A 179 8.40 2.67 -28.59
C VAL A 179 7.18 3.08 -29.42
N PHE A 180 6.27 3.87 -28.85
CA PHE A 180 4.95 4.12 -29.46
C PHE A 180 4.77 5.52 -30.06
N ASP A 181 5.68 6.48 -29.88
CA ASP A 181 5.53 7.85 -30.39
C ASP A 181 5.28 7.91 -31.90
N ASN A 182 5.91 7.02 -32.68
CA ASN A 182 5.74 6.94 -34.14
C ASN A 182 4.63 5.98 -34.59
N SER A 183 3.91 5.35 -33.65
CA SER A 183 2.83 4.41 -33.98
C SER A 183 1.49 5.14 -34.09
N GLN A 184 0.66 4.72 -35.05
CA GLN A 184 -0.77 5.06 -35.02
C GLN A 184 -1.39 4.59 -33.69
N ASN A 185 -2.13 5.48 -33.02
CA ASN A 185 -2.70 5.29 -31.69
C ASN A 185 -1.66 4.96 -30.59
N GLY A 186 -0.46 5.56 -30.69
CA GLY A 186 0.65 5.31 -29.76
C GLY A 186 0.28 5.49 -28.28
N LEU A 187 -0.39 6.60 -27.94
CA LEU A 187 -0.85 6.87 -26.56
C LEU A 187 -1.73 5.73 -26.00
N ARG A 188 -2.70 5.26 -26.79
CA ARG A 188 -3.59 4.18 -26.36
C ARG A 188 -2.83 2.86 -26.20
N LYS A 189 -1.91 2.53 -27.11
CA LYS A 189 -1.07 1.33 -26.98
C LYS A 189 -0.19 1.39 -25.74
N GLY A 190 0.38 2.55 -25.44
CA GLY A 190 1.10 2.82 -24.20
C GLY A 190 0.20 2.59 -22.98
N ALA A 191 -0.97 3.24 -22.94
CA ALA A 191 -1.93 3.08 -21.84
C ALA A 191 -2.36 1.62 -21.62
N LEU A 192 -2.67 0.88 -22.70
CA LEU A 192 -3.00 -0.54 -22.64
C LEU A 192 -1.85 -1.39 -22.06
N LEU A 193 -0.59 -1.09 -22.41
CA LEU A 193 0.57 -1.75 -21.83
C LEU A 193 0.66 -1.47 -20.32
N PHE A 194 0.50 -0.20 -19.91
CA PHE A 194 0.49 0.20 -18.50
C PHE A 194 -0.58 -0.55 -17.71
N PHE A 195 -1.84 -0.51 -18.16
CA PHE A 195 -2.93 -1.17 -17.44
C PHE A 195 -2.77 -2.69 -17.38
N THR A 196 -2.30 -3.31 -18.47
CA THR A 196 -2.04 -4.75 -18.50
C THR A 196 -0.96 -5.15 -17.49
N LEU A 197 0.15 -4.40 -17.45
CA LEU A 197 1.22 -4.65 -16.48
C LEU A 197 0.74 -4.43 -15.05
N CYS A 198 -0.04 -3.37 -14.80
CA CYS A 198 -0.65 -3.14 -13.49
C CYS A 198 -1.54 -4.30 -13.08
N THR A 199 -2.48 -4.73 -13.92
CA THR A 199 -3.40 -5.83 -13.60
C THR A 199 -2.67 -7.14 -13.30
N ILE A 200 -1.63 -7.48 -14.06
CA ILE A 200 -0.81 -8.68 -13.79
C ILE A 200 -0.07 -8.53 -12.44
N PHE A 201 0.49 -7.35 -12.18
CA PHE A 201 1.24 -7.09 -10.95
C PHE A 201 0.32 -7.09 -9.71
N GLU A 202 -0.87 -6.51 -9.79
CA GLU A 202 -1.85 -6.53 -8.70
C GLU A 202 -2.33 -7.96 -8.40
N LEU A 203 -2.52 -8.78 -9.45
CA LEU A 203 -2.81 -10.21 -9.26
C LEU A 203 -1.67 -10.90 -8.53
N LEU A 204 -0.42 -10.62 -8.90
CA LEU A 204 0.75 -11.12 -8.19
C LEU A 204 0.74 -10.67 -6.71
N CYS A 205 0.40 -9.43 -6.40
CA CYS A 205 0.28 -8.95 -5.02
C CYS A 205 -0.79 -9.71 -4.24
N VAL A 206 -1.96 -9.97 -4.84
CA VAL A 206 -3.01 -10.82 -4.23
C VAL A 206 -2.45 -12.21 -3.90
N LEU A 207 -1.77 -12.85 -4.86
CA LEU A 207 -1.22 -14.20 -4.67
C LEU A 207 -0.10 -14.23 -3.62
N LEU A 208 0.81 -13.26 -3.65
CA LEU A 208 1.91 -13.14 -2.69
C LEU A 208 1.36 -12.94 -1.28
N TYR A 209 0.41 -12.02 -1.09
CA TYR A 209 -0.18 -11.76 0.22
C TYR A 209 -1.04 -12.94 0.71
N ALA A 210 -1.82 -13.57 -0.17
CA ALA A 210 -2.72 -14.65 0.22
C ALA A 210 -1.99 -15.96 0.58
N PHE A 211 -0.94 -16.30 -0.18
CA PHE A 211 -0.35 -17.65 -0.15
C PHE A 211 1.11 -17.70 0.28
N VAL A 212 1.92 -16.66 0.02
CA VAL A 212 3.36 -16.69 0.29
C VAL A 212 3.66 -16.04 1.64
N PHE A 213 3.28 -14.77 1.81
CA PHE A 213 3.57 -13.96 2.98
C PHE A 213 3.20 -14.62 4.32
N PRO A 214 1.97 -15.15 4.52
CA PRO A 214 1.58 -15.80 5.79
C PRO A 214 2.30 -17.12 6.06
N LYS A 215 2.90 -17.75 5.04
CA LYS A 215 3.57 -19.03 5.18
C LYS A 215 5.05 -18.90 5.57
N LEU A 216 5.62 -17.70 5.53
CA LEU A 216 7.02 -17.47 5.87
C LEU A 216 7.26 -17.70 7.38
N PRO A 217 8.29 -18.48 7.77
CA PRO A 217 8.55 -18.82 9.18
C PRO A 217 8.71 -17.58 10.07
N ILE A 218 9.47 -16.58 9.60
CA ILE A 218 9.68 -15.32 10.32
C ILE A 218 8.39 -14.52 10.51
N VAL A 219 7.53 -14.48 9.49
CA VAL A 219 6.23 -13.78 9.55
C VAL A 219 5.29 -14.49 10.53
N LYS A 220 5.24 -15.82 10.51
CA LYS A 220 4.49 -16.61 11.50
C LYS A 220 4.96 -16.32 12.92
N TYR A 221 6.28 -16.31 13.14
CA TYR A 221 6.86 -16.03 14.46
C TYR A 221 6.41 -14.67 15.00
N TYR A 222 6.52 -13.60 14.22
CA TYR A 222 6.11 -12.27 14.68
C TYR A 222 4.59 -12.14 14.86
N ARG A 223 3.78 -12.77 14.02
CA ARG A 223 2.33 -12.80 14.19
C ARG A 223 1.92 -13.58 15.44
N SER A 224 2.62 -14.68 15.78
CA SER A 224 2.38 -15.41 17.03
C SER A 224 2.78 -14.59 18.25
N LYS A 225 3.92 -13.87 18.15
CA LYS A 225 4.36 -12.94 19.19
C LYS A 225 3.32 -11.82 19.42
N ALA A 226 2.87 -11.16 18.35
CA ALA A 226 1.86 -10.10 18.45
C ALA A 226 0.55 -10.60 19.07
N ALA A 227 0.11 -11.83 18.73
CA ALA A 227 -1.07 -12.43 19.35
C ALA A 227 -0.87 -12.70 20.85
N SER A 228 0.32 -13.17 21.27
CA SER A 228 0.65 -13.37 22.69
C SER A 228 0.72 -12.06 23.49
N GLU A 229 1.02 -10.95 22.82
CA GLU A 229 1.03 -9.60 23.39
C GLU A 229 -0.38 -8.94 23.37
N GLY A 230 -1.41 -9.69 22.96
CA GLY A 230 -2.81 -9.26 23.02
C GLY A 230 -3.38 -8.66 21.73
N SER A 231 -2.62 -8.68 20.62
CA SER A 231 -3.12 -8.22 19.32
C SER A 231 -4.16 -9.17 18.73
N LYS A 232 -5.37 -8.66 18.48
CA LYS A 232 -6.48 -9.43 17.85
C LYS A 232 -6.43 -9.40 16.32
N THR A 233 -5.69 -8.47 15.74
CA THR A 233 -5.70 -8.16 14.30
C THR A 233 -5.04 -9.25 13.46
N VAL A 234 -4.09 -10.00 14.04
CA VAL A 234 -3.30 -11.08 13.40
C VAL A 234 -3.95 -12.47 13.45
N SER A 235 -5.15 -12.60 14.00
CA SER A 235 -5.83 -13.89 14.23
C SER A 235 -6.04 -14.72 12.95
N ALA A 236 -6.68 -14.16 11.91
CA ALA A 236 -6.88 -14.86 10.63
C ALA A 236 -5.57 -15.06 9.83
N ASP A 237 -4.55 -14.27 10.12
CA ASP A 237 -3.21 -14.38 9.56
C ASP A 237 -2.43 -15.56 10.14
N LEU A 238 -2.64 -15.89 11.42
CA LEU A 238 -2.10 -17.10 12.05
C LEU A 238 -2.72 -18.36 11.46
N VAL A 239 -4.05 -18.38 11.31
CA VAL A 239 -4.75 -19.49 10.65
C VAL A 239 -4.25 -19.69 9.22
N ALA A 240 -4.00 -18.59 8.49
CA ALA A 240 -3.38 -18.63 7.16
C ALA A 240 -2.01 -19.32 7.14
N GLY A 241 -1.22 -19.07 8.19
CA GLY A 241 0.08 -19.68 8.40
C GLY A 241 0.02 -21.13 8.91
N GLY A 242 -1.16 -21.71 9.08
CA GLY A 242 -1.34 -23.06 9.64
C GLY A 242 -1.16 -23.13 11.16
N ILE A 243 -1.21 -21.99 11.85
CA ILE A 243 -1.18 -21.91 13.31
C ILE A 243 -2.62 -21.73 13.78
N TYR A 244 -3.20 -22.79 14.32
CA TYR A 244 -4.50 -22.73 14.98
C TYR A 244 -4.26 -22.29 16.42
N SER A 245 -4.69 -21.08 16.77
CA SER A 245 -4.72 -20.64 18.16
C SER A 245 -5.69 -21.54 18.92
N HIS A 246 -5.18 -22.45 19.75
CA HIS A 246 -5.97 -23.01 20.84
C HIS A 246 -6.26 -21.83 21.78
N SER A 247 -7.45 -21.26 21.67
CA SER A 247 -7.99 -20.33 22.66
C SER A 247 -8.35 -21.13 23.91
N GLY A 248 -7.33 -21.56 24.65
CA GLY A 248 -7.45 -22.20 25.94
C GLY A 248 -6.31 -21.69 26.80
N GLU A 249 -6.65 -20.85 27.77
CA GLU A 249 -5.89 -20.57 29.00
C GLU A 249 -4.37 -20.63 28.89
N ILE A 250 -3.76 -19.51 28.49
CA ILE A 250 -2.44 -19.18 29.02
C ILE A 250 -2.63 -17.88 29.79
N GLU A 251 -2.94 -18.02 31.08
CA GLU A 251 -2.54 -17.04 32.07
C GLU A 251 -1.04 -16.82 31.92
N SER A 252 -0.65 -15.67 31.39
CA SER A 252 0.73 -15.22 31.53
C SER A 252 0.73 -13.79 32.02
N THR A 253 1.32 -13.66 33.19
CA THR A 253 1.72 -12.50 33.98
C THR A 253 2.58 -11.52 33.18
N SER A 254 2.08 -11.03 32.05
CA SER A 254 2.68 -9.92 31.32
C SER A 254 2.05 -8.64 31.86
N LYS A 255 2.87 -7.70 32.34
CA LYS A 255 2.41 -6.34 32.69
C LYS A 255 1.55 -5.86 31.53
N LYS A 256 0.25 -5.75 31.76
CA LYS A 256 -0.72 -5.29 30.77
C LYS A 256 -0.37 -3.82 30.50
N LEU A 257 0.51 -3.58 29.53
CA LEU A 257 0.83 -2.23 29.09
C LEU A 257 -0.50 -1.62 28.68
N GLU A 258 -0.90 -0.54 29.35
CA GLU A 258 -2.15 0.14 29.04
C GLU A 258 -2.06 0.66 27.60
N ARG A 259 -3.01 0.25 26.73
CA ARG A 259 -3.06 0.75 25.36
C ARG A 259 -3.47 2.22 25.40
N LEU A 260 -2.61 3.10 24.91
CA LEU A 260 -2.94 4.51 24.70
C LEU A 260 -4.13 4.65 23.73
N SER A 261 -4.99 5.62 24.01
CA SER A 261 -6.08 6.03 23.14
C SER A 261 -5.54 6.69 21.87
N ASN A 262 -6.28 6.61 20.76
CA ASN A 262 -5.92 7.29 19.52
C ASN A 262 -5.71 8.81 19.70
N LYS A 263 -6.41 9.42 20.67
CA LYS A 263 -6.23 10.83 21.00
C LYS A 263 -4.90 11.11 21.70
N GLU A 264 -4.49 10.23 22.60
CA GLU A 264 -3.21 10.33 23.32
C GLU A 264 -2.06 10.14 22.34
N LEU A 265 -2.16 9.14 21.46
CA LEU A 265 -1.18 8.92 20.40
C LEU A 265 -1.05 10.12 19.44
N LEU A 266 -2.16 10.74 19.05
CA LEU A 266 -2.11 11.95 18.22
C LEU A 266 -1.49 13.14 18.96
N LEU A 267 -1.79 13.32 20.25
CA LEU A 267 -1.22 14.38 21.06
C LEU A 267 0.31 14.20 21.23
N GLU A 268 0.75 12.97 21.50
CA GLU A 268 2.19 12.65 21.62
C GLU A 268 2.95 12.83 20.31
N ASN A 269 2.28 12.71 19.16
CA ASN A 269 2.89 12.80 17.82
C ASN A 269 2.35 14.00 17.01
N THR A 270 2.02 15.11 17.70
CA THR A 270 1.42 16.29 17.07
C THR A 270 2.36 16.93 16.05
N ASP A 271 3.67 16.90 16.31
CA ASP A 271 4.72 17.33 15.38
C ASP A 271 4.66 16.57 14.06
N TYR A 272 4.68 15.22 14.11
CA TYR A 272 4.53 14.39 12.91
C TYR A 272 3.21 14.61 12.18
N ALA A 273 2.11 14.82 12.92
CA ALA A 273 0.81 15.10 12.33
C ALA A 273 0.78 16.44 11.58
N ILE A 274 1.37 17.49 12.16
CA ILE A 274 1.50 18.80 11.51
C ILE A 274 2.42 18.70 10.29
N ASP A 275 3.57 18.03 10.41
CA ASP A 275 4.49 17.85 9.29
C ASP A 275 3.82 17.11 8.13
N MET A 276 3.08 16.03 8.40
CA MET A 276 2.32 15.31 7.38
C MET A 276 1.25 16.20 6.74
N LEU A 277 0.51 16.99 7.53
CA LEU A 277 -0.48 17.93 7.00
C LEU A 277 0.17 18.96 6.06
N LEU A 278 1.31 19.54 6.46
CA LEU A 278 2.04 20.51 5.66
C LEU A 278 2.57 19.89 4.35
N ILE A 279 3.12 18.67 4.42
CA ILE A 279 3.57 17.93 3.24
C ILE A 279 2.40 17.66 2.29
N TYR A 280 1.23 17.26 2.81
CA TYR A 280 0.03 17.04 1.99
C TYR A 280 -0.48 18.33 1.35
N LEU A 281 -0.55 19.43 2.11
CA LEU A 281 -0.96 20.74 1.58
C LEU A 281 -0.01 21.22 0.47
N LEU A 282 1.30 21.12 0.70
CA LEU A 282 2.31 21.49 -0.29
C LEU A 282 2.19 20.60 -1.54
N THR A 283 2.12 19.29 -1.35
CA THR A 283 2.03 18.32 -2.46
C THR A 283 0.79 18.57 -3.29
N LEU A 284 -0.39 18.68 -2.69
CA LEU A 284 -1.65 18.91 -3.43
C LEU A 284 -1.74 20.29 -4.08
N SER A 285 -1.01 21.28 -3.55
CA SER A 285 -0.93 22.60 -4.18
C SER A 285 -0.11 22.59 -5.48
N ILE A 286 0.83 21.65 -5.64
CA ILE A 286 1.75 21.56 -6.77
C ILE A 286 1.39 20.41 -7.73
N PHE A 287 1.10 19.22 -7.19
CA PHE A 287 0.90 17.99 -7.94
C PHE A 287 -0.46 17.34 -7.65
N PRO A 288 -1.16 16.81 -8.67
CA PRO A 288 -0.84 16.86 -10.10
C PRO A 288 -1.39 18.10 -10.82
N GLY A 289 -2.25 18.88 -10.16
CA GLY A 289 -3.07 19.90 -10.83
C GLY A 289 -2.30 21.09 -11.41
N PHE A 290 -1.32 21.63 -10.69
CA PHE A 290 -0.54 22.78 -11.16
C PHE A 290 0.49 22.32 -12.22
N LEU A 291 1.20 21.22 -11.96
CA LEU A 291 2.15 20.65 -12.93
C LEU A 291 1.49 20.29 -14.27
N SER A 292 0.37 19.58 -14.27
CA SER A 292 -0.29 19.12 -15.52
C SER A 292 -0.89 20.25 -16.38
N GLU A 293 -1.26 21.40 -15.80
CA GLU A 293 -2.01 22.45 -16.53
C GLU A 293 -1.20 23.73 -16.76
N ASP A 294 -0.37 24.13 -15.81
CA ASP A 294 0.30 25.44 -15.83
C ASP A 294 1.73 25.38 -16.37
N THR A 295 2.28 24.18 -16.62
CA THR A 295 3.64 24.00 -17.15
C THR A 295 3.71 23.64 -18.64
N GLY A 296 2.57 23.44 -19.33
CA GLY A 296 2.51 22.80 -20.66
C GLY A 296 3.25 23.47 -21.85
N SER A 297 3.89 24.64 -21.68
CA SER A 297 4.74 25.25 -22.71
C SER A 297 6.23 25.06 -22.39
N HIS A 298 6.80 23.97 -22.91
CA HIS A 298 8.22 23.65 -22.73
C HIS A 298 8.94 23.36 -24.05
N SER A 299 10.25 23.60 -24.08
CA SER A 299 11.12 23.38 -25.24
C SER A 299 11.26 21.90 -25.64
N LEU A 300 10.86 20.97 -24.77
CA LEU A 300 10.90 19.52 -24.99
C LEU A 300 9.62 18.97 -25.66
N GLY A 301 8.62 19.83 -25.93
CA GLY A 301 7.40 19.41 -26.62
C GLY A 301 6.58 18.42 -25.79
N SER A 302 6.23 17.27 -26.38
CA SER A 302 5.46 16.23 -25.70
C SER A 302 6.29 15.36 -24.74
N TRP A 303 7.60 15.59 -24.61
CA TRP A 303 8.53 14.76 -23.84
C TRP A 303 8.55 15.09 -22.35
#